data_AF-A0A537GWM4-F1
#
_entry.id   AF-A0A537GWM4-F1
#
_cell.length_a   1.000
_cell.length_b   1.000
_cell.length_c   1.000
_cell.angle_alpha   90.00
_cell.angle_beta   90.00
_cell.angle_gamma   90.00
#
_symmetry.space_group_name_H-M   'P 1'
#
loop_
_entity.id
_entity.type
_entity.pdbx_description
1 polymer ?
#
loop_
_entity_poly.entity_id
_entity_poly.type
_entity_poly.pdbx_seq_one_letter_code
_entity_poly.pdbx_strand_id
1 'polypeptide(L)' 'FWLVACLARMGRTRKALSIFKDLLGYANHVGLYSEEINPDTLEFMGNFPQAFSHMGLIMAAFELDNALDGK' A
#
# COMPACT_ATOMS: atom_id res chain seq x y z
N PHE A 1 -0.29 2.05 -2.89
CA PHE A 1 0.81 2.22 -1.91
C PHE A 1 1.62 3.50 -2.04
N TRP A 2 1.99 3.96 -3.24
CA TRP A 2 2.78 5.20 -3.43
C TRP A 2 2.25 6.43 -2.68
N LEU A 3 0.92 6.62 -2.63
CA LEU A 3 0.29 7.69 -1.84
C LEU A 3 0.63 7.62 -0.34
N VAL A 4 0.70 6.41 0.24
CA VAL A 4 1.06 6.22 1.65
C VAL A 4 2.49 6.70 1.88
N ALA A 5 3.43 6.32 1.01
CA ALA A 5 4.82 6.78 1.10
C ALA A 5 4.91 8.31 1.05
N CYS A 6 4.21 8.96 0.10
CA CYS A 6 4.17 10.42 0.02
C CYS A 6 3.58 11.06 1.29
N LEU A 7 2.46 10.53 1.80
CA LEU A 7 1.84 11.05 3.02
C LEU A 7 2.73 10.88 4.26
N ALA A 8 3.44 9.76 4.35
CA ALA A 8 4.40 9.51 5.43
C ALA A 8 5.54 10.54 5.40
N ARG A 9 6.15 10.78 4.24
CA ARG A 9 7.21 11.79 4.04
C ARG A 9 6.75 13.23 4.33
N MET A 10 5.46 13.52 4.14
CA MET A 10 4.85 14.81 4.52
C MET A 10 4.51 14.92 6.02
N GLY A 11 4.84 13.92 6.84
CA GLY A 11 4.47 13.89 8.27
C GLY A 11 2.98 13.62 8.53
N ARG A 12 2.20 13.30 7.49
CA ARG A 12 0.76 12.99 7.58
C ARG A 12 0.53 11.54 8.00
N THR A 13 1.23 11.08 9.04
CA THR A 13 1.35 9.67 9.45
C THR A 13 0.02 9.03 9.80
N ARG A 14 -0.91 9.74 10.46
CA ARG A 14 -2.25 9.21 10.75
C ARG A 14 -3.03 8.82 9.49
N LYS A 15 -3.03 9.69 8.47
CA LYS A 15 -3.71 9.41 7.19
C LYS A 15 -2.99 8.32 6.41
N ALA A 16 -1.65 8.35 6.39
CA ALA A 16 -0.83 7.33 5.76
C ALA A 16 -1.13 5.94 6.35
N LEU A 17 -1.13 5.81 7.68
CA LEU A 17 -1.41 4.56 8.39
C LEU A 17 -2.81 4.02 8.12
N SER A 18 -3.83 4.90 8.10
CA SER A 18 -5.21 4.49 7.78
C SER A 18 -5.28 3.86 6.38
N ILE A 19 -4.80 4.58 5.36
CA ILE A 19 -4.82 4.10 3.97
C ILE A 19 -3.96 2.83 3.83
N PHE A 20 -2.81 2.77 4.50
CA PHE A 20 -1.94 1.59 4.45
C PHE A 20 -2.66 0.34 4.95
N LYS A 21 -3.35 0.41 6.09
CA LYS A 21 -4.13 -0.70 6.65
C LYS A 21 -5.25 -1.14 5.71
N ASP A 22 -5.97 -0.18 5.13
CA ASP A 22 -7.04 -0.48 4.17
C ASP A 22 -6.47 -1.21 2.94
N LEU A 23 -5.32 -0.76 2.43
CA LEU A 23 -4.67 -1.38 1.28
C LEU A 23 -4.20 -2.82 1.55
N LEU A 24 -3.75 -3.14 2.77
CA LEU A 24 -3.34 -4.50 3.14
C LEU A 24 -4.49 -5.50 3.04
N GLY A 25 -5.73 -5.05 3.21
CA GLY A 25 -6.93 -5.88 3.11
C GLY A 25 -7.23 -6.38 1.70
N TYR A 26 -6.63 -5.78 0.67
CA TYR A 26 -6.85 -6.19 -0.72
C TYR A 26 -5.93 -7.30 -1.21
N ALA A 27 -4.98 -7.77 -0.39
CA ALA A 27 -4.18 -8.94 -0.77
C ALA A 27 -5.06 -10.18 -0.92
N ASN A 28 -4.69 -11.08 -1.83
CA ASN A 28 -5.35 -12.39 -1.87
C ASN A 28 -4.95 -13.28 -0.67
N HIS A 29 -5.49 -14.48 -0.62
CA HIS A 29 -5.25 -15.47 0.45
C HIS A 29 -3.78 -15.88 0.67
N VAL A 30 -2.87 -15.58 -0.27
CA VAL A 30 -1.41 -15.81 -0.14
C VAL A 30 -0.61 -14.51 -0.05
N GLY A 31 -1.27 -13.36 0.13
CA GLY A 31 -0.61 -12.07 0.32
C GLY A 31 -0.17 -11.36 -0.96
N LEU A 32 -0.66 -11.78 -2.13
CA LEU A 32 -0.27 -11.21 -3.42
C LEU A 32 -1.25 -10.15 -3.92
N TYR A 33 -0.72 -9.16 -4.64
CA TYR A 33 -1.46 -8.05 -5.24
C TYR A 33 -1.40 -8.09 -6.78
N SER A 34 -2.48 -7.64 -7.42
CA SER A 34 -2.54 -7.32 -8.84
C SER A 34 -2.07 -5.88 -9.13
N GLU A 35 -2.01 -5.54 -10.41
CA GLU A 35 -1.77 -4.18 -10.88
C GLU A 35 -2.89 -3.23 -10.50
N GLU A 36 -4.12 -3.67 -10.70
CA GLU A 36 -5.33 -2.90 -10.44
C GLU A 36 -6.38 -3.76 -9.75
N ILE A 37 -7.35 -3.12 -9.11
CA ILE A 37 -8.51 -3.77 -8.51
C ILE A 37 -9.75 -3.03 -8.96
N ASN A 38 -10.76 -3.78 -9.41
CA ASN A 38 -12.06 -3.20 -9.71
C ASN A 38 -12.71 -2.69 -8.40
N PRO A 39 -13.06 -1.41 -8.28
CA PRO A 39 -13.58 -0.84 -7.04
C PRO A 39 -14.97 -1.38 -6.64
N ASP A 40 -15.75 -1.86 -7.60
CA ASP A 40 -17.12 -2.35 -7.37
C ASP A 40 -17.14 -3.85 -7.05
N THR A 41 -16.31 -4.64 -7.75
CA THR A 41 -16.29 -6.11 -7.62
C THR A 41 -15.15 -6.65 -6.76
N LEU A 42 -14.14 -5.82 -6.48
CA LEU A 42 -12.87 -6.21 -5.84
C LEU A 42 -12.05 -7.25 -6.63
N GLU A 43 -12.37 -7.47 -7.89
CA GLU A 43 -11.62 -8.37 -8.76
C GLU A 43 -10.24 -7.79 -9.09
N PHE A 44 -9.25 -8.67 -9.11
CA PHE A 44 -7.91 -8.34 -9.55
C PHE A 44 -7.87 -8.16 -11.05
N MET A 45 -7.33 -7.03 -11.49
CA MET A 45 -7.23 -6.63 -12.88
C MET A 45 -5.77 -6.40 -13.27
N GLY A 46 -5.47 -6.62 -14.55
CA GLY A 46 -4.12 -6.47 -15.10
C GLY A 46 -3.17 -7.59 -14.67
N ASN A 47 -1.88 -7.26 -14.57
CA ASN A 47 -0.85 -8.24 -14.28
C ASN A 47 -0.98 -8.81 -12.85
N PHE A 48 -0.77 -10.12 -12.71
CA PHE A 48 -0.81 -10.81 -11.43
C PHE A 48 0.20 -11.97 -11.35
N PRO A 49 1.04 -12.03 -10.29
CA PRO A 49 1.25 -10.99 -9.27
C PRO A 49 2.04 -9.81 -9.84
N GLN A 50 1.68 -8.58 -9.47
CA GLN A 50 2.33 -7.39 -10.01
C GLN A 50 3.53 -6.96 -9.15
N ALA A 51 4.74 -7.04 -9.69
CA ALA A 51 5.96 -6.67 -8.97
C ALA A 51 5.95 -5.22 -8.45
N PHE A 52 5.44 -4.26 -9.24
CA PHE A 52 5.38 -2.85 -8.82
C PHE A 52 4.43 -2.59 -7.67
N SER A 53 3.32 -3.33 -7.56
CA SER A 53 2.40 -3.22 -6.41
C SER A 53 3.11 -3.65 -5.12
N HIS A 54 3.89 -4.74 -5.18
CA HIS A 54 4.69 -5.23 -4.04
C HIS A 54 5.86 -4.29 -3.71
N MET A 55 6.53 -3.72 -4.72
CA MET A 55 7.55 -2.68 -4.51
C MET A 55 6.96 -1.45 -3.81
N GLY A 56 5.78 -1.01 -4.26
CA GLY A 56 5.05 0.09 -3.63
C GLY A 56 4.70 -0.22 -2.18
N LEU A 57 4.26 -1.45 -1.86
CA LEU A 57 3.99 -1.91 -0.50
C LEU A 57 5.23 -1.77 0.40
N ILE A 58 6.37 -2.32 -0.03
CA ILE A 58 7.63 -2.26 0.73
C ILE A 58 8.03 -0.81 0.97
N MET A 59 7.98 0.03 -0.06
CA MET A 59 8.37 1.43 0.07
C MET A 59 7.42 2.22 1.00
N ALA A 60 6.12 1.95 0.92
CA ALA A 60 5.15 2.55 1.83
C ALA A 60 5.38 2.15 3.29
N ALA A 61 5.69 0.87 3.54
CA ALA A 61 6.03 0.40 4.87
C ALA A 61 7.28 1.09 5.42
N PHE A 62 8.37 1.12 4.63
CA PHE A 62 9.63 1.75 5.00
C PHE A 62 9.49 3.24 5.32
N GLU A 63 8.81 4.00 4.46
CA GLU A 63 8.62 5.44 4.67
C GLU A 63 7.70 5.73 5.87
N LEU A 64 6.68 4.89 6.10
CA LEU A 64 5.80 5.01 7.25
C LEU A 64 6.51 4.70 8.56
N ASP A 65 7.37 3.67 8.58
CA ASP A 65 8.22 3.30 9.70
C ASP A 65 9.17 4.45 10.09
N ASN A 66 9.94 4.95 9.13
CA ASN A 66 10.82 6.11 9.33
C ASN A 66 10.07 7.34 9.88
N ALA A 67 8.85 7.60 9.39
CA ALA A 67 8.05 8.73 9.82
C ALA A 67 7.43 8.56 11.22
N LEU A 68 7.36 7.33 11.73
CA LEU A 68 6.89 7.01 13.08
C LEU A 68 8.05 6.98 14.09
N ASP A 69 9.19 6.40 13.70
CA ASP A 69 10.39 6.27 14.54
C ASP A 69 11.18 7.58 14.67
N GLY A 70 11.08 8.48 13.68
CA GLY A 70 11.69 9.81 13.72
C GLY A 70 11.01 10.80 14.67
N LYS A 71 10.22 10.34 15.65
CA LYS A 71 9.54 11.15 16.66
C LYS A 71 10.03 10.87 18.08
#